data_AF-A0A6G0UXE6-F1
#
_entry.id   AF-A0A6G0UXE6-F1
#
_cell.length_a   1.000
_cell.length_b   1.000
_cell.length_c   1.000
_cell.angle_alpha   90.00
_cell.angle_beta   90.00
_cell.angle_gamma   90.00
#
_symmetry.space_group_name_H-M   'P 1'
#
loop_
_entity.id
_entity.type
_entity.pdbx_description
1 polymer ?
#
loop_
_entity_poly.entity_id
_entity_poly.type
_entity_poly.pdbx_seq_one_letter_code
_entity_poly.pdbx_strand_id
1 'polypeptide(L)'
;MLCGEPGKILVNSETLFTIPHEGDFIRFQCSDKDEAVAWILPDEAEVLISQKEENSTFIVVEPRMNVTKNFLDIKGIESGMDGQYICILADSSRRNFFIPHIVSKARLTKSITISLSVTGIFCVICLIILLVDRYCFSDIDDVKAQIVQKSIKKKNISSATISKSEIV
;
A
#
# COMPACT_ATOMS: atom_id res chain seq x y z
N MET A 1 6.61 -3.28 17.50
CA MET A 1 5.50 -2.75 16.68
C MET A 1 4.45 -2.21 17.62
N LEU A 2 4.39 -0.89 17.80
CA LEU A 2 3.39 -0.23 18.63
C LEU A 2 2.18 0.02 17.75
N CYS A 3 1.10 -0.75 17.93
CA CYS A 3 -0.21 -0.39 17.40
C CYS A 3 -0.65 0.86 18.15
N GLY A 4 -0.58 2.03 17.49
CA GLY A 4 -1.13 3.27 18.02
C GLY A 4 -2.64 3.10 18.20
N GLU A 5 -3.13 3.53 19.35
CA GLU A 5 -4.57 3.64 19.61
C GLU A 5 -5.23 4.47 18.50
N PRO A 6 -6.47 4.15 18.08
CA PRO A 6 -7.18 4.96 17.11
C PRO A 6 -7.31 6.37 17.66
N GLY A 7 -6.65 7.33 17.01
CA GLY A 7 -6.70 8.73 17.37
C GLY A 7 -8.14 9.23 17.31
N LYS A 8 -8.65 9.73 18.43
CA LYS A 8 -9.94 10.42 18.48
C LYS A 8 -9.71 11.85 18.03
N ILE A 9 -10.13 12.18 16.81
CA ILE A 9 -10.02 13.54 16.29
C ILE A 9 -11.36 14.24 16.55
N LEU A 10 -11.35 15.18 17.49
CA LEU A 10 -12.45 16.12 17.68
C LEU A 10 -12.20 17.32 16.76
N VAL A 11 -13.06 17.50 15.76
CA VAL A 11 -12.93 18.64 14.84
C VAL A 11 -13.94 19.70 15.28
N ASN A 12 -13.42 20.82 15.80
CA ASN A 12 -14.19 22.05 15.97
C ASN A 12 -13.85 22.99 14.79
N SER A 13 -14.67 24.00 14.49
CA SER A 13 -14.41 24.90 13.35
C SER A 13 -13.09 25.70 13.48
N GLU A 14 -12.43 25.65 14.65
CA GLU A 14 -11.22 26.39 14.99
C GLU A 14 -9.97 25.51 15.14
N THR A 15 -10.06 24.18 14.95
CA THR A 15 -8.91 23.28 15.18
C THR A 15 -8.01 23.12 13.95
N LEU A 16 -6.69 23.09 14.21
CA LEU A 16 -5.63 22.76 13.24
C LEU A 16 -5.96 21.47 12.46
N PHE A 17 -5.99 21.58 11.13
CA PHE A 17 -6.33 20.50 10.22
C PHE A 17 -5.32 19.35 10.32
N THR A 18 -5.72 18.27 10.99
CA THR A 18 -5.00 17.00 10.93
C THR A 18 -5.65 16.16 9.85
N ILE A 19 -4.87 15.66 8.90
CA ILE A 19 -5.38 14.81 7.82
C ILE A 19 -5.71 13.43 8.43
N PRO A 20 -6.96 12.98 8.39
CA PRO A 20 -7.33 11.70 8.97
C PRO A 20 -6.87 10.52 8.11
N HIS A 21 -6.59 9.41 8.78
CA HIS A 21 -6.24 8.14 8.16
C HIS A 21 -7.46 7.20 8.12
N GLU A 22 -7.43 6.24 7.19
CA GLU A 22 -8.45 5.19 7.16
C GLU A 22 -8.51 4.42 8.49
N GLY A 23 -9.73 4.26 9.02
CA GLY A 23 -9.99 3.62 10.31
C GLY A 23 -10.00 4.58 11.50
N ASP A 24 -9.72 5.86 11.30
CA ASP A 24 -9.80 6.86 12.37
C ASP A 24 -11.27 7.11 12.79
N PHE A 25 -11.42 7.64 14.00
CA PHE A 25 -12.70 8.09 14.54
C PHE A 25 -12.75 9.61 14.53
N ILE A 26 -13.76 10.16 13.85
CA ILE A 26 -14.04 11.60 13.85
C ILE A 26 -15.38 11.86 14.52
N ARG A 27 -15.37 12.89 15.36
CA ARG A 27 -16.59 13.48 15.93
C ARG A 27 -16.66 14.94 15.53
N PHE A 28 -17.71 15.29 14.81
CA PHE A 28 -18.09 16.69 14.58
C PHE A 28 -19.07 17.13 15.65
N GLN A 29 -18.84 18.33 16.18
CA GLN A 29 -19.73 18.96 17.14
C GLN A 29 -20.38 20.18 16.49
N CYS A 30 -21.69 20.13 16.33
CA CYS A 30 -22.43 21.21 15.68
C CYS A 30 -22.57 22.45 16.57
N SER A 31 -23.06 22.32 17.81
CA SER A 31 -23.16 23.44 18.74
C SER A 31 -23.09 22.94 20.17
N ASP A 32 -22.65 23.79 21.08
CA ASP A 32 -22.67 23.56 22.53
C ASP A 32 -24.05 23.84 23.13
N LYS A 33 -24.85 24.70 22.46
CA LYS A 33 -26.08 25.29 23.03
C LYS A 33 -27.33 24.93 22.24
N ASP A 34 -27.21 24.87 20.92
CA ASP A 34 -28.34 24.73 20.01
C ASP A 34 -28.40 23.30 19.46
N GLU A 35 -29.61 22.77 19.29
CA GLU A 35 -29.81 21.44 18.72
C GLU A 35 -29.77 21.50 17.18
N ALA A 36 -29.06 20.55 16.56
CA ALA A 36 -29.14 20.36 15.11
C ALA A 36 -30.49 19.75 14.73
N VAL A 37 -31.06 20.28 13.65
CA VAL A 37 -32.28 19.77 13.04
C VAL A 37 -31.99 18.83 11.87
N ALA A 38 -30.86 19.04 11.19
CA ALA A 38 -30.46 18.22 10.06
C ALA A 38 -28.93 18.22 9.86
N TRP A 39 -28.45 17.17 9.22
CA TRP A 39 -27.09 17.07 8.70
C TRP A 39 -27.11 16.80 7.20
N ILE A 40 -26.27 17.49 6.45
CA ILE A 40 -26.00 17.21 5.03
C ILE A 40 -24.64 16.53 4.95
N LEU A 41 -24.62 15.36 4.32
CA LEU A 41 -23.45 14.54 4.06
C LEU A 41 -22.72 14.99 2.78
N PRO A 42 -21.48 14.53 2.53
CA PRO A 42 -20.70 14.93 1.35
C PRO A 42 -21.31 14.54 0.01
N ASP A 43 -22.16 13.51 -0.01
CA ASP A 43 -22.92 13.05 -1.16
C ASP A 43 -24.25 13.80 -1.35
N GLU A 44 -24.43 14.92 -0.64
CA GLU A 44 -25.64 15.74 -0.60
C GLU A 44 -26.86 15.04 0.04
N ALA A 45 -26.67 13.87 0.66
CA ALA A 45 -27.74 13.22 1.41
C ALA A 45 -28.08 14.00 2.68
N GLU A 46 -29.37 14.23 2.92
CA GLU A 46 -29.87 14.93 4.09
C GLU A 46 -30.40 13.95 5.15
N VAL A 47 -29.93 14.14 6.38
CA VAL A 47 -30.31 13.35 7.56
C VAL A 47 -31.09 14.25 8.50
N LEU A 48 -32.41 14.05 8.54
CA LEU A 48 -33.30 14.79 9.41
C LEU A 48 -33.28 14.18 10.82
N ILE A 49 -33.04 15.01 11.83
CA ILE A 49 -33.10 14.61 13.23
C ILE A 49 -34.52 14.86 13.73
N SER A 50 -35.26 13.79 14.02
CA SER A 50 -36.63 13.89 14.54
C SER A 50 -36.61 14.55 15.93
N GLN A 51 -37.29 15.68 16.08
CA GLN A 51 -37.42 16.39 17.36
C GLN A 51 -38.20 15.58 18.42
N LYS A 52 -38.88 14.51 18.01
CA LYS A 52 -39.81 13.75 18.87
C LYS A 52 -39.13 12.66 19.70
N GLU A 53 -37.84 12.39 19.47
CA GLU A 53 -37.07 11.40 20.22
C GLU A 53 -36.24 12.08 21.31
N GLU A 54 -36.83 12.21 22.51
CA GLU A 54 -36.18 12.76 23.71
C GLU A 54 -35.06 11.86 24.27
N ASN A 55 -34.92 10.62 23.80
CA ASN A 55 -33.94 9.66 24.30
C ASN A 55 -32.84 9.41 23.29
N SER A 56 -31.87 10.34 23.18
CA SER A 56 -30.51 10.11 22.64
C SER A 56 -30.43 9.08 21.50
N THR A 57 -31.32 9.17 20.52
CA THR A 57 -31.52 8.06 19.58
C THR A 57 -30.51 8.26 18.47
N PHE A 58 -29.54 7.36 18.41
CA PHE A 58 -28.53 7.37 17.36
C PHE A 58 -29.22 7.01 16.05
N ILE A 59 -29.30 7.97 15.12
CA ILE A 59 -29.75 7.67 13.77
C ILE A 59 -28.55 7.06 13.06
N VAL A 60 -28.64 5.77 12.77
CA VAL A 60 -27.65 5.03 11.99
C VAL A 60 -27.97 5.28 10.52
N VAL A 61 -27.26 6.21 9.90
CA VAL A 61 -27.44 6.55 8.48
C VAL A 61 -26.70 5.56 7.61
N GLU A 62 -25.49 5.21 8.05
CA GLU A 62 -24.65 4.18 7.49
C GLU A 62 -24.13 3.31 8.64
N PRO A 63 -23.69 2.06 8.40
CA PRO A 63 -23.19 1.17 9.44
C PRO A 63 -22.03 1.74 10.29
N ARG A 64 -21.47 2.89 9.88
CA ARG A 64 -20.32 3.56 10.49
C ARG A 64 -20.59 4.99 10.91
N MET A 65 -21.75 5.57 10.56
CA MET A 65 -22.12 6.93 10.89
C MET A 65 -23.29 6.95 11.87
N ASN A 66 -23.05 7.59 13.02
CA ASN A 66 -24.04 7.78 14.06
C ASN A 66 -24.33 9.27 14.18
N VAL A 67 -25.56 9.67 13.91
CA VAL A 67 -26.01 11.05 14.05
C VAL A 67 -26.78 11.21 15.35
N THR A 68 -26.48 12.29 16.08
CA THR A 68 -27.22 12.74 17.26
C THR A 68 -27.53 14.22 17.11
N LYS A 69 -28.35 14.77 18.03
CA LYS A 69 -28.76 16.18 18.04
C LYS A 69 -27.60 17.17 17.88
N ASN A 70 -26.43 16.93 18.50
CA ASN A 70 -25.31 17.87 18.42
C ASN A 70 -24.04 17.27 17.83
N PHE A 71 -23.99 15.95 17.64
CA PHE A 71 -22.78 15.26 17.21
C PHE A 71 -23.04 14.37 16.01
N LEU A 72 -22.12 14.41 15.06
CA LEU A 72 -21.97 13.42 14.00
C LEU A 72 -20.70 12.60 14.31
N ASP A 73 -20.90 11.33 14.62
CA ASP A 73 -19.84 10.37 14.95
C ASP A 73 -19.59 9.45 13.76
N ILE A 74 -18.38 9.49 13.21
CA ILE A 74 -17.94 8.63 12.11
C ILE A 74 -16.90 7.65 12.65
N LYS A 75 -17.25 6.37 12.68
CA LYS A 75 -16.40 5.28 13.16
C LYS A 75 -15.74 4.57 11.98
N GLY A 76 -14.42 4.70 11.87
CA GLY A 76 -13.64 3.94 10.90
C GLY A 76 -13.81 4.50 9.48
N ILE A 77 -13.27 5.71 9.30
CA ILE A 77 -13.30 6.47 8.05
C ILE A 77 -12.71 5.66 6.90
N GLU A 78 -13.33 5.76 5.72
CA GLU A 78 -12.89 5.12 4.48
C GLU A 78 -12.72 6.14 3.35
N SER A 79 -11.91 5.76 2.37
CA SER A 79 -11.81 6.46 1.08
C SER A 79 -13.21 6.76 0.51
N GLY A 80 -13.51 8.02 0.21
CA GLY A 80 -14.84 8.46 -0.29
C GLY A 80 -15.75 9.09 0.76
N MET A 81 -15.35 9.10 2.04
CA MET A 81 -15.99 9.90 3.09
C MET A 81 -15.36 11.30 3.24
N ASP A 82 -14.45 11.67 2.36
CA ASP A 82 -13.88 13.02 2.31
C ASP A 82 -14.87 14.02 1.71
N GLY A 83 -14.77 15.28 2.12
CA GLY A 83 -15.65 16.33 1.64
C GLY A 83 -16.29 17.16 2.76
N GLN A 84 -17.36 17.86 2.38
CA GLN A 84 -18.02 18.83 3.24
C GLN A 84 -19.24 18.22 3.95
N TYR A 85 -19.28 18.40 5.26
CA TYR A 85 -20.41 18.05 6.11
C TYR A 85 -21.04 19.35 6.62
N ILE A 86 -22.36 19.47 6.54
CA ILE A 86 -23.06 20.69 6.97
C ILE A 86 -24.06 20.32 8.06
N CYS A 87 -23.93 20.96 9.21
CA CYS A 87 -24.95 20.91 10.24
C CYS A 87 -25.90 22.10 10.09
N ILE A 88 -27.21 21.85 10.16
CA ILE A 88 -28.26 22.87 10.17
C ILE A 88 -28.85 22.92 11.58
N LEU A 89 -28.84 24.11 12.18
CA LEU A 89 -29.40 24.40 13.49
C LEU A 89 -30.86 24.88 13.37
N ALA A 90 -31.60 24.83 14.48
CA ALA A 90 -33.01 25.25 14.52
C ALA A 90 -33.24 26.73 14.14
N ASP A 91 -32.26 27.60 14.35
CA ASP A 91 -32.26 29.01 13.95
C ASP A 91 -31.92 29.22 12.46
N SER A 92 -31.83 28.13 11.68
CA SER A 92 -31.35 28.10 10.29
C SER A 92 -29.87 28.46 10.10
N SER A 93 -29.10 28.60 11.20
CA SER A 93 -27.65 28.73 11.10
C SER A 93 -27.02 27.45 10.58
N ARG A 94 -25.97 27.59 9.77
CA ARG A 94 -25.24 26.46 9.18
C ARG A 94 -23.82 26.43 9.69
N ARG A 95 -23.35 25.25 10.10
CA ARG A 95 -21.94 25.00 10.42
C ARG A 95 -21.34 24.01 9.46
N ASN A 96 -20.22 24.40 8.87
CA ASN A 96 -19.52 23.61 7.88
C ASN A 96 -18.33 22.91 8.52
N PHE A 97 -18.23 21.62 8.29
CA PHE A 97 -17.10 20.79 8.66
C PHE A 97 -16.52 20.19 7.38
N PHE A 98 -15.21 19.99 7.36
CA PHE A 98 -14.52 19.47 6.18
C PHE A 98 -13.57 18.36 6.58
N ILE A 99 -13.71 17.21 5.94
CA ILE A 99 -12.72 16.14 5.98
C ILE A 99 -11.80 16.33 4.78
N PRO A 100 -10.53 16.74 4.96
CA PRO A 100 -9.59 16.77 3.86
C PRO A 100 -9.32 15.35 3.35
N HIS A 101 -8.80 15.24 2.13
CA HIS A 101 -8.50 13.97 1.47
C HIS A 101 -7.95 12.92 2.44
N ILE A 102 -8.66 11.80 2.57
CA ILE A 102 -8.32 10.73 3.51
C ILE A 102 -7.13 9.96 2.97
N VAL A 103 -6.08 9.82 3.78
CA VAL A 103 -4.92 9.03 3.38
C VAL A 103 -5.24 7.56 3.58
N SER A 104 -5.38 6.83 2.46
CA SER A 104 -5.57 5.38 2.50
C SER A 104 -4.41 4.70 3.22
N LYS A 105 -4.73 3.69 4.04
CA LYS A 105 -3.72 2.78 4.59
C LYS A 105 -3.19 1.93 3.43
N ALA A 106 -2.17 2.44 2.76
CA ALA A 106 -1.42 1.66 1.80
C ALA A 106 -0.99 0.37 2.47
N ARG A 107 -1.42 -0.77 1.93
CA ARG A 107 -0.96 -2.09 2.39
C ARG A 107 0.48 -2.27 1.90
N LEU A 108 1.42 -1.59 2.57
CA LEU A 108 2.85 -1.64 2.28
C LEU A 108 3.35 -3.07 2.24
N THR A 109 2.78 -3.95 3.08
CA THR A 109 3.03 -5.39 3.06
C THR A 109 2.77 -6.04 1.69
N LYS A 110 1.71 -5.70 0.97
CA LYS A 110 1.46 -6.27 -0.36
C LYS A 110 2.49 -5.80 -1.38
N SER A 111 2.82 -4.51 -1.36
CA SER A 111 3.83 -3.93 -2.27
C SER A 111 5.22 -4.52 -2.01
N ILE A 112 5.61 -4.63 -0.74
CA ILE A 112 6.89 -5.23 -0.32
C ILE A 112 6.94 -6.71 -0.69
N THR A 113 5.87 -7.48 -0.45
CA THR A 113 5.84 -8.91 -0.81
C THR A 113 5.98 -9.13 -2.31
N ILE A 114 5.37 -8.29 -3.15
CA ILE A 114 5.53 -8.36 -4.60
C ILE A 114 6.96 -7.99 -5.01
N SER A 115 7.55 -6.97 -4.40
CA SER A 115 8.94 -6.59 -4.67
C SER A 115 9.92 -7.71 -4.27
N LEU A 116 9.72 -8.33 -3.10
CA LEU A 116 10.54 -9.44 -2.62
C LEU A 116 10.40 -10.68 -3.50
N SER A 117 9.19 -11.01 -3.95
CA SER A 117 8.95 -12.20 -4.76
C SER A 117 9.62 -12.10 -6.12
N VAL A 118 9.51 -10.96 -6.79
CA VAL A 118 10.20 -10.71 -8.07
C VAL A 118 11.71 -10.78 -7.91
N THR A 119 12.25 -10.14 -6.86
CA THR A 119 13.69 -10.19 -6.56
C THR A 119 14.15 -11.61 -6.26
N GLY A 120 13.36 -12.39 -5.52
CA GLY A 120 13.66 -13.79 -5.22
C GLY A 120 13.74 -14.67 -6.48
N ILE A 121 12.77 -14.52 -7.39
CA ILE A 121 12.75 -15.26 -8.67
C ILE A 121 13.98 -14.89 -9.51
N PHE A 122 14.32 -13.60 -9.59
CA PHE A 122 15.49 -13.15 -10.33
C PHE A 122 16.79 -13.75 -9.77
N CYS A 123 16.97 -13.75 -8.45
CA CYS A 123 18.12 -14.38 -7.81
C CYS A 123 18.22 -15.88 -8.12
N VAL A 124 17.10 -16.61 -8.10
CA VAL A 124 17.08 -18.05 -8.44
C VAL A 124 17.49 -18.29 -9.88
N ILE A 125 16.97 -17.50 -10.83
CA ILE A 125 17.35 -17.59 -12.23
C ILE A 125 18.85 -17.30 -12.41
N CYS A 126 19.38 -16.26 -11.76
CA CYS A 126 20.81 -15.96 -11.79
C CYS A 126 21.65 -17.11 -11.23
N LEU A 127 21.25 -17.72 -10.12
CA LEU A 127 21.95 -18.89 -9.57
C LEU A 127 21.92 -20.09 -10.53
N ILE A 128 20.79 -20.36 -11.17
CA ILE A 128 20.69 -21.44 -12.16
C ILE A 128 21.65 -21.17 -13.33
N ILE A 129 21.67 -19.94 -13.87
CA ILE A 129 22.59 -19.56 -14.96
C ILE A 129 24.04 -19.72 -14.51
N LEU A 130 24.42 -19.24 -13.32
CA LEU A 130 25.78 -19.37 -12.79
C LEU A 130 26.18 -20.84 -12.56
N LEU A 131 25.25 -21.68 -12.11
CA LEU A 131 25.50 -23.11 -11.95
C LEU A 131 25.65 -23.80 -13.32
N VAL A 132 24.79 -23.49 -14.29
CA VAL A 132 24.91 -24.04 -15.65
C VAL A 132 26.21 -23.60 -16.30
N ASP A 133 26.61 -22.34 -16.16
CA ASP A 133 27.90 -21.83 -16.64
C ASP A 133 29.07 -22.61 -16.01
N ARG A 134 29.06 -22.75 -14.68
CA ARG A 134 30.12 -23.44 -13.95
C ARG A 134 30.18 -24.95 -14.20
N TYR A 135 29.04 -25.64 -14.37
CA TYR A 135 29.00 -27.10 -14.45
C TYR A 135 28.88 -27.63 -15.89
N CYS A 136 28.22 -26.91 -16.80
CA CYS A 136 28.08 -27.35 -18.19
C CYS A 136 29.16 -26.77 -19.11
N PHE A 137 29.62 -25.53 -18.91
CA PHE A 137 30.65 -24.95 -19.78
C PHE A 137 32.07 -25.23 -19.30
N SER A 138 32.31 -25.35 -17.99
CA SER A 138 33.65 -25.73 -17.49
C SER A 138 34.09 -27.12 -17.97
N ASP A 139 33.16 -28.07 -18.11
CA ASP A 139 33.46 -29.41 -18.62
C ASP A 139 33.76 -29.40 -20.14
N ILE A 140 33.11 -28.49 -20.88
CA ILE A 140 33.35 -28.30 -22.32
C ILE A 140 34.70 -27.60 -22.55
N ASP A 141 35.09 -26.67 -21.70
CA ASP A 141 36.38 -25.98 -21.80
C ASP A 141 37.55 -26.89 -21.42
N ASP A 142 37.40 -27.78 -20.43
CA ASP A 142 38.40 -28.81 -20.11
C ASP A 142 38.53 -29.84 -21.24
N VAL A 143 37.43 -30.27 -21.85
CA VAL A 143 37.46 -31.17 -23.02
C VAL A 143 38.10 -30.47 -24.24
N LYS A 144 37.78 -29.20 -24.50
CA LYS A 144 38.44 -28.42 -25.56
C LYS A 144 39.93 -28.26 -25.31
N ALA A 145 40.34 -27.94 -24.08
CA ALA A 145 41.74 -27.80 -23.71
C ALA A 145 42.51 -29.12 -23.92
N GLN A 146 41.92 -30.26 -23.56
CA GLN A 146 42.53 -31.58 -23.81
C GLN A 146 42.60 -31.94 -25.30
N ILE A 147 41.59 -31.59 -26.11
CA ILE A 147 41.59 -31.83 -27.57
C ILE A 147 42.64 -30.97 -28.28
N VAL A 148 42.80 -29.71 -27.88
CA VAL A 148 43.83 -28.80 -28.41
C VAL A 148 45.23 -29.29 -28.06
N GLN A 149 45.47 -29.69 -26.80
CA GLN A 149 46.73 -30.29 -26.35
C GLN A 149 47.08 -31.56 -27.14
N LYS A 150 46.12 -32.46 -27.36
CA LYS A 150 46.31 -33.68 -28.17
C LYS A 150 46.64 -33.36 -29.63
N SER A 151 46.01 -32.34 -30.21
CA SER A 151 46.28 -31.94 -31.60
C SER A 151 47.66 -31.32 -31.77
N ILE A 152 48.13 -30.50 -30.82
CA ILE A 152 49.47 -29.92 -30.83
C ILE A 152 50.54 -31.01 -30.67
N LYS A 153 50.33 -31.97 -29.75
CA LYS A 153 51.25 -33.09 -29.54
C LYS A 153 51.36 -33.98 -30.79
N LYS A 154 50.25 -34.25 -31.48
CA LYS A 154 50.23 -35.03 -32.73
C LYS A 154 50.97 -34.31 -33.87
N LYS A 155 50.84 -32.99 -33.97
CA LYS A 155 51.53 -32.16 -34.98
C LYS A 155 53.05 -32.12 -34.75
N ASN A 156 53.50 -32.08 -33.50
CA ASN A 156 54.91 -32.12 -33.14
C ASN A 156 55.55 -33.50 -33.37
N ILE A 157 54.82 -34.60 -33.11
CA ILE A 157 55.30 -35.96 -33.41
C ILE A 157 55.41 -36.17 -34.93
N SER A 158 54.42 -35.72 -35.71
CA SER A 158 54.47 -35.83 -37.18
C SER A 158 55.63 -35.04 -37.80
N SER A 159 55.98 -33.88 -37.24
CA SER A 159 57.11 -33.07 -37.73
C SER A 159 58.47 -33.66 -37.35
N ALA A 160 58.57 -34.31 -36.19
CA ALA A 160 59.79 -34.99 -35.76
C ALA A 160 60.09 -36.28 -36.56
N THR A 161 59.07 -36.95 -37.08
CA THR A 161 59.26 -38.15 -37.93
C THR A 161 59.71 -37.78 -39.35
N ILE A 162 59.28 -36.63 -39.89
CA ILE A 162 59.68 -36.17 -41.24
C ILE A 162 61.14 -35.67 -41.25
N SER A 163 61.62 -35.08 -40.15
CA SER A 163 63.02 -34.61 -40.06
C SER A 163 64.06 -35.74 -39.90
N LYS A 164 63.65 -37.00 -39.68
CA LYS A 164 64.56 -38.15 -39.55
C LYS A 164 64.71 -39.00 -40.81
N SER A 165 63.95 -38.73 -41.88
CA SER A 165 64.03 -39.46 -43.14
C SER A 165 64.84 -38.77 -44.24
N GLU A 166 65.54 -37.67 -43.92
CA GLU A 166 66.34 -36.90 -44.88
C GLU A 166 67.82 -36.79 -44.47
N ILE A 167 68.39 -37.87 -43.90
CA ILE A 167 69.85 -38.06 -43.81
C ILE A 167 70.15 -39.57 -43.89
N VAL A 168 70.12 -40.13 -45.10
CA VAL A 168 71.04 -41.20 -45.59
C VAL A 168 71.15 -41.02 -47.10
#